data_AF-A0A1A2WUQ0-F1
#
_entry.id   AF-A0A1A2WUQ0-F1
#
_cell.length_a   1.000
_cell.length_b   1.000
_cell.length_c   1.000
_cell.angle_alpha   90.00
_cell.angle_beta   90.00
_cell.angle_gamma   90.00
#
_symmetry.space_group_name_H-M   'P 1'
#
loop_
_entity.id
_entity.type
_entity.pdbx_description
1 polymer ?
#
loop_
_entity_poly.entity_id
_entity_poly.type
_entity_poly.pdbx_seq_one_letter_code
_entity_poly.pdbx_strand_id
1 'polypeptide(L)'
;MIVVFRSRLRPDADLAALEALGARMYELGTQMPGFVDYKEFAADDGETLTLVEFETEAQLLAWRNHPEHLETQARARAEFFSEYAITVCEARRAYHFNQTDGRVETVGRIPSG
;
A
#
# COMPACT_ATOMS: atom_id res chain seq x y z
N MET A 1 -5.93 -9.07 -3.76
CA MET A 1 -4.49 -8.84 -4.03
C MET A 1 -3.91 -7.97 -2.93
N ILE A 2 -2.77 -8.37 -2.39
CA ILE A 2 -2.06 -7.66 -1.33
C ILE A 2 -0.70 -7.24 -1.87
N VAL A 3 -0.39 -5.96 -1.77
CA VAL A 3 0.93 -5.40 -2.07
C VAL A 3 1.63 -5.13 -0.76
N VAL A 4 2.82 -5.71 -0.60
CA VAL A 4 3.74 -5.46 0.51
C VAL A 4 4.90 -4.67 -0.05
N PHE A 5 4.92 -3.37 0.23
CA PHE A 5 5.99 -2.46 -0.19
C PHE A 5 6.85 -2.11 1.02
N ARG A 6 8.06 -2.65 1.06
CA ARG A 6 9.05 -2.37 2.10
C ARG A 6 10.07 -1.40 1.55
N SER A 7 10.34 -0.31 2.25
CA SER A 7 11.25 0.71 1.77
C SER A 7 12.11 1.30 2.87
N ARG A 8 13.24 1.89 2.47
CA ARG A 8 14.07 2.73 3.31
C ARG A 8 14.29 4.06 2.62
N LEU A 9 14.33 5.11 3.42
CA LEU A 9 14.56 6.46 2.92
C LEU A 9 16.05 6.73 2.76
N ARG A 10 16.37 7.68 1.89
CA ARG A 10 17.69 8.28 1.86
C ARG A 10 17.88 9.17 3.09
N PRO A 11 19.11 9.35 3.60
CA PRO A 11 19.37 10.24 4.73
C PRO A 11 19.01 11.71 4.46
N ASP A 12 19.01 12.13 3.19
CA ASP A 12 18.73 13.49 2.71
C ASP A 12 17.31 13.65 2.14
N ALA A 13 16.42 12.66 2.35
CA ALA A 13 15.06 12.72 1.83
C ALA A 13 14.25 13.86 2.48
N ASP A 14 13.57 14.65 1.66
CA ASP A 14 12.59 15.62 2.13
C ASP A 14 11.31 14.90 2.57
N LEU A 15 11.15 14.75 3.90
CA LEU A 15 10.05 14.01 4.49
C LEU A 15 8.69 14.66 4.27
N ALA A 16 8.63 16.01 4.22
CA ALA A 16 7.36 16.71 4.00
C ALA A 16 6.89 16.55 2.56
N ALA A 17 7.83 16.60 1.60
CA ALA A 17 7.52 16.32 0.20
C ALA A 17 7.09 14.86 -0.01
N LEU A 18 7.74 13.91 0.67
CA LEU A 18 7.35 12.50 0.63
C LEU A 18 5.97 12.25 1.24
N GLU A 19 5.66 12.85 2.39
CA GLU A 19 4.35 12.74 3.03
C GLU A 19 3.24 13.26 2.12
N ALA A 20 3.44 14.42 1.49
CA ALA A 20 2.48 14.97 0.52
C ALA A 20 2.29 14.05 -0.70
N LEU A 21 3.38 13.45 -1.19
CA LEU A 21 3.34 12.50 -2.30
C LEU A 21 2.60 11.20 -1.92
N GLY A 22 2.85 10.69 -0.71
CA GLY A 22 2.16 9.53 -0.15
C GLY A 22 0.66 9.79 0.03
N ALA A 23 0.29 10.94 0.60
CA ALA A 23 -1.11 11.35 0.74
C ALA A 23 -1.83 11.39 -0.62
N ARG A 24 -1.17 11.89 -1.66
CA ARG A 24 -1.74 11.89 -3.00
C ARG A 24 -1.92 10.48 -3.58
N MET A 25 -0.99 9.56 -3.30
CA MET A 25 -1.14 8.16 -3.72
C MET A 25 -2.24 7.42 -2.96
N TYR A 26 -2.44 7.75 -1.69
CA TYR A 26 -3.59 7.30 -0.92
C TYR A 26 -4.91 7.79 -1.54
N GLU A 27 -5.02 9.10 -1.82
CA GLU A 27 -6.21 9.67 -2.49
C GLU A 27 -6.47 9.00 -3.83
N LEU A 28 -5.46 8.87 -4.69
CA LEU A 28 -5.59 8.20 -5.97
C LEU A 28 -6.05 6.75 -5.79
N GLY A 29 -5.39 6.00 -4.90
CA GLY A 29 -5.72 4.61 -4.60
C GLY A 29 -7.17 4.43 -4.17
N THR A 30 -7.66 5.26 -3.25
CA THR A 30 -9.06 5.20 -2.75
C THR A 30 -10.11 5.47 -3.82
N GLN A 31 -9.74 6.14 -4.92
CA GLN A 31 -10.63 6.42 -6.05
C GLN A 31 -10.60 5.32 -7.12
N MET A 32 -9.64 4.39 -7.06
CA MET A 32 -9.54 3.31 -8.03
C MET A 32 -10.60 2.23 -7.78
N PRO A 33 -11.21 1.67 -8.83
CA PRO A 33 -12.12 0.54 -8.69
C PRO A 33 -11.46 -0.63 -7.94
N GLY A 34 -12.18 -1.21 -6.98
CA GLY A 34 -11.71 -2.36 -6.21
C GLY A 34 -10.63 -2.06 -5.17
N PHE A 35 -10.41 -0.79 -4.83
CA PHE A 35 -9.62 -0.43 -3.65
C PHE A 35 -10.23 -1.05 -2.39
N VAL A 36 -9.39 -1.66 -1.55
CA VAL A 36 -9.81 -2.27 -0.27
C VAL A 36 -9.20 -1.54 0.92
N ASP A 37 -7.86 -1.39 0.94
CA ASP A 37 -7.14 -0.76 2.06
C ASP A 37 -5.80 -0.19 1.61
N TYR A 38 -5.30 0.79 2.36
CA TYR A 38 -3.94 1.35 2.24
C TYR A 38 -3.48 1.76 3.63
N LYS A 39 -2.40 1.16 4.10
CA LYS A 39 -1.82 1.43 5.41
C LYS A 39 -0.31 1.57 5.31
N GLU A 40 0.25 2.42 6.15
CA GLU A 40 1.68 2.58 6.29
C GLU A 40 2.08 2.33 7.74
N PHE A 41 3.20 1.63 7.91
CA PHE A 41 3.79 1.28 9.20
C PHE A 41 5.28 1.62 9.18
N ALA A 42 5.79 2.10 10.31
CA ALA A 42 7.22 2.32 10.50
C ALA A 42 7.77 1.28 11.49
N ALA A 43 8.97 0.76 11.19
CA ALA A 43 9.72 -0.12 12.06
C ALA A 43 10.87 0.64 12.76
N ASP A 44 11.28 0.16 13.94
CA ASP A 44 12.33 0.78 14.74
C ASP A 44 13.71 0.80 14.04
N ASP A 45 13.91 -0.08 13.05
CA ASP A 45 15.15 -0.16 12.25
C ASP A 45 15.18 0.85 11.08
N GLY A 46 14.17 1.72 10.98
CA GLY A 46 14.02 2.69 9.90
C GLY A 46 13.42 2.13 8.61
N GLU A 47 12.85 0.92 8.62
CA GLU A 47 12.07 0.39 7.49
C GLU A 47 10.66 0.96 7.54
N THR A 48 10.09 1.30 6.38
CA THR A 48 8.65 1.52 6.26
C THR A 48 8.01 0.39 5.48
N LEU A 49 6.80 0.01 5.89
CA LEU A 49 5.94 -0.94 5.21
C LEU A 49 4.66 -0.23 4.78
N THR A 50 4.45 -0.11 3.48
CA THR A 50 3.14 0.20 2.91
C THR A 50 2.44 -1.09 2.51
N LEU A 51 1.23 -1.28 3.02
CA LEU A 51 0.34 -2.36 2.65
C LEU A 51 -0.82 -1.79 1.85
N VAL A 52 -1.04 -2.31 0.64
CA VAL A 52 -2.14 -1.88 -0.24
C VAL A 52 -2.93 -3.10 -0.69
N GLU A 53 -4.26 -3.02 -0.60
CA GLU A 53 -5.16 -4.10 -0.96
C GLU A 53 -6.11 -3.69 -2.08
N PHE A 54 -6.26 -4.59 -3.05
CA PHE A 54 -7.24 -4.50 -4.14
C PHE A 54 -8.01 -5.82 -4.27
N GLU A 55 -9.27 -5.76 -4.68
CA GLU A 55 -10.11 -6.96 -4.84
C GLU A 55 -9.51 -7.94 -5.88
N THR A 56 -9.06 -7.43 -7.03
CA THR A 56 -8.52 -8.24 -8.13
C THR A 56 -7.16 -7.75 -8.63
N GLU A 57 -6.44 -8.62 -9.32
CA GLU A 57 -5.17 -8.27 -9.98
C GLU A 57 -5.35 -7.22 -11.07
N ALA A 58 -6.44 -7.29 -11.85
CA ALA A 58 -6.72 -6.31 -12.90
C ALA A 58 -6.88 -4.89 -12.33
N GLN A 59 -7.56 -4.75 -11.18
CA GLN A 59 -7.75 -3.46 -10.49
C GLN A 59 -6.44 -2.94 -9.89
N LEU A 60 -5.63 -3.82 -9.27
CA LEU A 60 -4.28 -3.47 -8.82
C LEU A 60 -3.42 -2.96 -9.98
N LEU A 61 -3.44 -3.66 -11.12
CA LEU A 61 -2.68 -3.27 -12.30
C LEU A 61 -3.17 -1.94 -12.89
N ALA A 62 -4.48 -1.67 -12.84
CA ALA A 62 -5.02 -0.37 -13.24
C ALA A 62 -4.45 0.78 -12.38
N TRP A 63 -4.36 0.60 -11.06
CA TRP A 63 -3.71 1.57 -10.18
C TRP A 63 -2.20 1.69 -10.45
N ARG A 64 -1.51 0.55 -10.58
CA ARG A 64 -0.06 0.50 -10.88
C ARG A 64 0.28 1.23 -12.19
N ASN A 65 -0.59 1.15 -13.19
CA ASN A 65 -0.38 1.72 -14.52
C ASN A 65 -1.05 3.09 -14.70
N HIS A 66 -1.68 3.64 -13.68
CA HIS A 66 -2.25 4.98 -13.74
C HIS A 66 -1.12 6.00 -14.02
N PRO A 67 -1.29 6.95 -14.95
CA PRO A 67 -0.21 7.88 -15.35
C PRO A 67 0.42 8.63 -14.18
N GLU A 68 -0.41 9.12 -13.27
CA GLU A 68 0.04 9.84 -12.07
C GLU A 68 0.85 8.94 -11.11
N HIS A 69 0.48 7.66 -11.01
CA HIS A 69 1.20 6.72 -10.17
C HIS A 69 2.54 6.33 -10.79
N LEU A 70 2.60 6.19 -12.12
CA LEU A 70 3.85 5.97 -12.86
C LEU A 70 4.84 7.11 -12.64
N GLU A 71 4.38 8.35 -12.74
CA GLU A 71 5.19 9.54 -12.47
C GLU A 71 5.68 9.56 -11.02
N THR A 72 4.77 9.30 -10.07
CA THR A 72 5.08 9.25 -8.64
C THR A 72 6.14 8.19 -8.32
N GLN A 73 6.05 7.00 -8.91
CA GLN A 73 7.05 5.94 -8.70
C GLN A 73 8.42 6.28 -9.28
N ALA A 74 8.47 6.99 -10.41
CA ALA A 74 9.72 7.46 -10.99
C ALA A 74 10.36 8.51 -10.08
N ARG A 75 9.57 9.50 -9.66
CA ARG A 75 9.99 10.57 -8.75
C ARG A 75 10.47 10.01 -7.41
N ALA A 76 9.69 9.12 -6.78
CA ALA A 76 10.01 8.64 -5.45
C ALA A 76 11.29 7.78 -5.40
N ARG A 77 11.56 7.02 -6.47
CA ARG A 77 12.83 6.30 -6.64
C ARG A 77 14.02 7.24 -6.80
N ALA A 78 13.85 8.36 -7.48
CA ALA A 78 14.91 9.33 -7.70
C ALA A 78 15.21 10.17 -6.45
N GLU A 79 14.17 10.52 -5.68
CA GLU A 79 14.26 11.56 -4.65
C GLU A 79 14.27 11.02 -3.22
N PHE A 80 13.55 9.93 -2.92
CA PHE A 80 13.25 9.58 -1.52
C PHE A 80 13.82 8.24 -1.07
N PHE A 81 13.80 7.20 -1.90
CA PHE A 81 14.17 5.85 -1.48
C PHE A 81 15.66 5.55 -1.67
N SER A 82 16.30 4.98 -0.64
CA SER A 82 17.65 4.42 -0.74
C SER A 82 17.61 2.97 -1.23
N GLU A 83 16.61 2.20 -0.77
CA GLU A 83 16.29 0.86 -1.23
C GLU A 83 14.81 0.58 -1.03
N TYR A 84 14.27 -0.37 -1.81
CA TYR A 84 12.95 -0.91 -1.55
C TYR A 84 12.75 -2.29 -2.18
N ALA A 85 11.77 -3.04 -1.66
CA ALA A 85 11.26 -4.28 -2.22
C ALA A 85 9.73 -4.27 -2.28
N ILE A 86 9.15 -4.79 -3.37
CA ILE A 86 7.70 -4.95 -3.52
C ILE A 86 7.39 -6.43 -3.72
N THR A 87 6.49 -6.97 -2.92
CA THR A 87 5.91 -8.31 -3.11
C THR A 87 4.41 -8.18 -3.36
N VAL A 88 3.90 -8.87 -4.37
CA VAL A 88 2.47 -8.93 -4.68
C VAL A 88 1.96 -10.34 -4.41
N CYS A 89 0.92 -10.45 -3.59
CA CYS A 89 0.40 -11.71 -3.09
C CYS A 89 -1.11 -11.84 -3.38
N GLU A 90 -1.55 -13.08 -3.58
CA GLU A 90 -2.96 -13.46 -3.50
C GLU A 90 -3.23 -14.09 -2.12
N ALA A 91 -4.28 -13.63 -1.44
CA ALA A 91 -4.67 -14.19 -0.15
C ALA A 91 -5.29 -15.58 -0.34
N ARG A 92 -4.67 -16.61 0.24
CA ARG A 92 -5.21 -17.99 0.21
C ARG A 92 -6.38 -18.19 1.16
N ARG A 93 -6.42 -17.40 2.25
CA ARG A 93 -7.45 -17.40 3.30
C ARG A 93 -7.50 -16.00 3.91
N ALA A 94 -8.68 -15.53 4.28
CA ALA A 94 -8.86 -14.29 5.01
C ALA A 94 -10.06 -14.43 5.96
N TYR A 95 -9.91 -13.92 7.18
CA TYR A 95 -10.96 -13.91 8.19
C TYR A 95 -10.71 -12.72 9.11
N HIS A 96 -11.79 -12.27 9.74
CA HIS A 96 -11.77 -11.23 10.74
C HIS A 96 -12.30 -11.77 12.06
N PHE A 97 -11.83 -11.20 13.17
CA PHE A 97 -12.33 -11.51 14.49
C PHE A 97 -12.65 -10.21 15.21
N ASN A 98 -13.87 -10.12 15.75
CA ASN A 98 -14.16 -9.15 16.79
C ASN A 98 -14.78 -9.87 17.99
N GLN A 99 -14.73 -9.23 19.17
CA GLN A 99 -15.18 -9.86 20.42
C GLN A 99 -16.68 -10.18 20.44
N THR A 100 -17.48 -9.48 19.65
CA THR A 100 -18.95 -9.62 19.61
C THR A 100 -19.39 -10.75 18.70
N ASP A 101 -18.85 -10.79 17.48
CA ASP A 101 -19.28 -11.68 16.39
C ASP A 101 -18.40 -12.92 16.26
N GLY A 102 -17.27 -12.98 16.98
CA GLY A 102 -16.29 -14.05 16.86
C GLY A 102 -15.56 -14.00 15.52
N ARG A 103 -15.10 -15.18 15.05
CA ARG A 103 -14.38 -15.30 13.78
C ARG A 103 -15.36 -15.39 12.63
N VAL A 104 -15.25 -14.45 11.70
CA VAL A 104 -16.00 -14.42 10.44
C VAL A 104 -15.02 -14.64 9.30
N GLU A 105 -15.23 -15.71 8.52
CA GLU A 105 -14.50 -15.89 7.27
C GLU A 105 -14.88 -14.76 6.32
N THR A 106 -13.87 -14.11 5.77
CA THR A 106 -14.05 -12.99 4.88
C THR A 106 -13.46 -13.37 3.56
N VAL A 107 -14.30 -13.58 2.56
CA VAL A 107 -13.82 -13.85 1.20
C VAL A 107 -13.03 -12.63 0.73
N GLY A 108 -11.71 -12.73 0.79
CA GLY A 108 -10.78 -11.70 0.30
C GLY A 108 -10.79 -10.35 1.03
N ARG A 109 -11.31 -10.22 2.27
CA ARG A 109 -11.45 -8.89 2.92
C ARG A 109 -11.24 -8.89 4.43
N ILE A 110 -10.18 -8.30 4.96
CA ILE A 110 -10.21 -7.89 6.37
C ILE A 110 -11.06 -6.61 6.44
N PRO A 111 -12.16 -6.54 7.21
CA PRO A 111 -12.88 -5.29 7.44
C PRO A 111 -11.90 -4.29 8.06
N SER A 112 -11.75 -3.13 7.43
CA SER A 112 -11.14 -1.97 8.06
C SER A 112 -12.04 -1.56 9.22
N GLY A 113 -11.49 -1.63 10.44
CA GLY A 113 -12.15 -1.14 11.66
C GLY A 113 -12.22 0.37 11.71
#